data_AF-A0A2E5X522-F1
#
_entry.id   AF-A0A2E5X522-F1
#
_cell.length_a   1.000
_cell.length_b   1.000
_cell.length_c   1.000
_cell.angle_alpha   90.00
_cell.angle_beta   90.00
_cell.angle_gamma   90.00
#
_symmetry.space_group_name_H-M   'P 1'
#
loop_
_entity.id
_entity.type
_entity.pdbx_description
1 polymer ?
#
loop_
_entity_poly.entity_id
_entity_poly.type
_entity_poly.pdbx_seq_one_letter_code
_entity_poly.pdbx_strand_id
1 'polypeptide(L)'
;MARPLRNQWRIRALVRRRHRTWMASMILASCGWGIWWLALIAVQIWPKWSPSTDVLWWGSCCFALPGLGLALFSFRAHRIWLLLVTVPVLANLSLLTLPLYLGAARRVLEL
;
A
#
# COMPACT_ATOMS: atom_id res chain seq x y z
N MET A 1 42.14 4.09 2.29
CA MET A 1 40.72 3.69 2.16
C MET A 1 40.52 2.28 2.72
N ALA A 2 39.81 2.13 3.83
CA ALA A 2 39.53 0.81 4.41
C ALA A 2 38.52 0.04 3.52
N ARG A 3 38.93 -1.09 2.95
CA ARG A 3 38.03 -1.99 2.20
C ARG A 3 37.06 -2.63 3.20
N PRO A 4 35.73 -2.47 3.03
CA PRO A 4 34.77 -3.17 3.88
C PRO A 4 34.92 -4.68 3.66
N LEU A 5 34.92 -5.46 4.74
CA LEU A 5 34.95 -6.92 4.69
C LEU A 5 33.83 -7.43 3.76
N ARG A 6 34.12 -8.45 2.94
CA ARG A 6 33.23 -8.97 1.89
C ARG A 6 31.79 -9.26 2.38
N ASN A 7 31.64 -9.64 3.65
CA ASN A 7 30.34 -9.82 4.31
C ASN A 7 29.51 -8.53 4.46
N GLN A 8 30.14 -7.39 4.77
CA GLN A 8 29.43 -6.12 4.92
C GLN A 8 28.85 -5.63 3.59
N TRP A 9 29.55 -5.85 2.47
CA TRP A 9 29.04 -5.54 1.13
C TRP A 9 27.80 -6.36 0.79
N ARG A 10 27.82 -7.67 1.08
CA ARG A 10 26.69 -8.56 0.84
C ARG A 10 25.47 -8.16 1.65
N ILE A 11 25.64 -7.83 2.94
CA ILE A 11 24.56 -7.36 3.81
C ILE A 11 23.99 -6.03 3.30
N ARG A 12 24.84 -5.04 2.96
CA ARG A 12 24.38 -3.75 2.42
C ARG A 12 23.60 -3.92 1.12
N ALA A 13 24.04 -4.80 0.22
CA ALA A 13 23.34 -5.06 -1.04
C ALA A 13 21.96 -5.69 -0.81
N LEU A 14 21.85 -6.66 0.11
CA LEU A 14 20.59 -7.28 0.49
C LEU A 14 19.63 -6.29 1.14
N VAL A 15 20.11 -5.46 2.07
CA VAL A 15 19.31 -4.41 2.72
C VAL A 15 18.79 -3.39 1.70
N ARG A 16 19.62 -2.94 0.76
CA ARG A 16 19.17 -2.00 -0.29
C ARG A 16 18.09 -2.59 -1.19
N ARG A 17 18.22 -3.86 -1.60
CA ARG A 17 17.19 -4.53 -2.42
C ARG A 17 15.87 -4.61 -1.67
N ARG A 18 15.90 -4.98 -0.38
CA ARG A 18 14.69 -5.03 0.47
C ARG A 18 14.06 -3.66 0.69
N HIS A 19 14.87 -2.63 0.91
CA HIS A 19 14.38 -1.27 1.02
C HIS A 19 13.68 -0.83 -0.26
N ARG A 20 14.20 -1.19 -1.44
CA ARG A 20 13.55 -0.91 -2.72
C ARG A 20 12.22 -1.65 -2.89
N THR A 21 12.13 -2.92 -2.51
CA THR A 21 10.86 -3.67 -2.60
C THR A 21 9.83 -3.12 -1.62
N TRP A 22 10.25 -2.75 -0.42
CA TRP A 22 9.40 -2.09 0.56
C TRP A 22 8.89 -0.74 0.06
N MET A 23 9.79 0.11 -0.47
CA MET A 23 9.42 1.41 -1.05
C MET A 23 8.46 1.22 -2.24
N ALA A 24 8.69 0.24 -3.11
CA ALA A 24 7.80 -0.02 -4.24
C ALA A 24 6.39 -0.42 -3.77
N SER A 25 6.28 -1.29 -2.77
CA SER A 25 5.01 -1.67 -2.16
C SER A 25 4.28 -0.48 -1.53
N MET A 26 5.01 0.40 -0.83
CA MET A 26 4.50 1.65 -0.27
C MET A 26 3.99 2.61 -1.36
N ILE A 27 4.76 2.80 -2.43
CA ILE A 27 4.37 3.67 -3.55
C ILE A 27 3.06 3.18 -4.17
N LEU A 28 2.91 1.87 -4.38
CA LEU A 28 1.68 1.29 -4.91
C LEU A 28 0.49 1.52 -3.97
N ALA A 29 0.67 1.34 -2.65
CA ALA A 29 -0.37 1.66 -1.68
C ALA A 29 -0.76 3.14 -1.74
N SER A 30 0.23 4.04 -1.79
CA SER A 30 0.00 5.49 -1.90
C SER A 30 -0.72 5.88 -3.19
N CYS A 31 -0.39 5.25 -4.32
CA CYS A 31 -1.12 5.45 -5.58
C CYS A 31 -2.56 4.98 -5.47
N GLY A 32 -2.79 3.80 -4.89
CA GLY A 32 -4.13 3.26 -4.67
C GLY A 32 -5.00 4.17 -3.79
N TRP A 33 -4.43 4.70 -2.70
CA TRP A 33 -5.09 5.70 -1.85
C TRP A 33 -5.25 7.06 -2.53
N GLY A 34 -4.30 7.45 -3.38
CA GLY A 34 -4.35 8.67 -4.17
C GLY A 34 -5.60 8.74 -5.04
N ILE A 35 -6.03 7.61 -5.62
CA ILE A 35 -7.28 7.53 -6.40
C ILE A 35 -8.49 7.92 -5.54
N TRP A 36 -8.57 7.41 -4.31
CA TRP A 36 -9.65 7.74 -3.38
C TRP A 36 -9.63 9.22 -2.97
N TRP A 37 -8.46 9.74 -2.61
CA TRP A 37 -8.33 11.15 -2.23
C TRP A 37 -8.69 12.09 -3.38
N LEU A 38 -8.25 11.79 -4.61
CA LEU A 38 -8.59 12.56 -5.80
C LEU A 38 -10.10 12.52 -6.07
N ALA A 39 -10.74 11.36 -5.90
CA ALA A 39 -12.18 11.24 -6.06
C ALA A 39 -12.95 12.07 -5.03
N LEU A 40 -12.53 12.04 -3.75
CA LEU A 40 -13.14 12.85 -2.69
C LEU A 40 -12.97 14.36 -2.96
N ILE A 41 -11.78 14.79 -3.39
CA ILE A 41 -11.52 16.18 -3.78
C ILE A 41 -12.40 16.57 -4.98
N ALA A 42 -12.52 15.69 -5.98
CA ALA A 42 -13.31 15.98 -7.16
C ALA A 42 -14.81 16.10 -6.86
N VAL A 43 -15.36 15.26 -5.97
CA VAL A 43 -16.74 15.38 -5.50
C VAL A 43 -16.95 16.69 -4.74
N GLN A 44 -15.96 17.13 -3.96
CA GLN A 44 -16.04 18.40 -3.23
C GLN A 44 -16.06 19.62 -4.17
N ILE A 45 -15.34 19.56 -5.30
CA ILE A 45 -15.28 20.66 -6.28
C ILE A 45 -16.47 20.60 -7.26
N TRP A 46 -16.87 19.39 -7.68
CA TRP A 46 -17.97 19.14 -8.61
C TRP A 46 -18.95 18.11 -8.04
N PRO A 47 -19.93 18.54 -7.22
CA PRO A 47 -20.88 17.63 -6.57
C PRO A 47 -21.72 16.79 -7.53
N LYS A 48 -21.91 17.27 -8.77
CA LYS A 48 -22.65 16.57 -9.82
C LYS A 48 -21.86 15.44 -10.47
N TRP A 49 -20.54 15.39 -10.24
CA TRP A 49 -19.66 14.37 -10.78
C TRP A 49 -19.18 13.46 -9.64
N SER A 50 -19.82 12.29 -9.52
CA SER A 50 -19.45 11.27 -8.54
C SER A 50 -19.01 10.01 -9.29
N PRO A 51 -17.72 9.64 -9.25
CA PRO A 51 -17.27 8.36 -9.80
C PRO A 51 -17.89 7.22 -8.97
N SER A 52 -18.34 6.17 -9.66
CA SER A 52 -18.91 5.01 -8.96
C SER A 52 -17.86 4.35 -8.06
N THR A 53 -18.31 3.87 -6.90
CA THR A 53 -17.44 3.20 -5.92
C THR A 53 -16.71 2.00 -6.53
N ASP A 54 -17.35 1.30 -7.47
CA ASP A 54 -16.75 0.17 -8.19
C ASP A 54 -15.56 0.58 -9.05
N VAL A 55 -15.64 1.72 -9.74
CA VAL A 55 -14.54 2.24 -10.57
C VAL A 55 -13.35 2.63 -9.70
N LEU A 56 -13.60 3.29 -8.57
CA LEU A 56 -12.55 3.63 -7.60
C LEU A 56 -11.92 2.37 -7.02
N TRP A 57 -12.72 1.38 -6.67
CA TRP A 57 -12.23 0.13 -6.10
C TRP A 57 -11.39 -0.67 -7.09
N TRP A 58 -11.84 -0.83 -8.34
CA TRP A 58 -11.05 -1.50 -9.38
C TRP A 58 -9.75 -0.75 -9.67
N GLY A 59 -9.81 0.58 -9.78
CA GLY A 59 -8.63 1.43 -9.97
C GLY A 59 -7.61 1.24 -8.85
N SER A 60 -8.07 1.25 -7.60
CA SER A 60 -7.22 1.01 -6.43
C SER A 60 -6.69 -0.42 -6.36
N CYS A 61 -7.47 -1.44 -6.74
CA CYS A 61 -7.06 -2.85 -6.72
C CYS A 61 -5.88 -3.13 -7.65
N CYS A 62 -5.83 -2.47 -8.80
CA CYS A 62 -4.70 -2.56 -9.74
C CYS A 62 -3.36 -2.19 -9.09
N PHE A 63 -3.36 -1.32 -8.07
CA PHE A 63 -2.17 -0.97 -7.30
C PHE A 63 -2.04 -1.80 -6.01
N ALA A 64 -3.13 -2.06 -5.31
CA ALA A 64 -3.13 -2.73 -4.01
C ALA A 64 -2.69 -4.20 -4.11
N LEU A 65 -3.11 -4.94 -5.15
CA LEU A 65 -2.71 -6.34 -5.36
C LEU A 65 -1.20 -6.51 -5.57
N PRO A 66 -0.54 -5.82 -6.53
CA PRO A 66 0.90 -5.93 -6.67
C PRO A 66 1.65 -5.35 -5.46
N GLY A 67 1.11 -4.30 -4.82
CA GLY A 67 1.67 -3.73 -3.59
C GLY A 67 1.70 -4.75 -2.45
N LEU A 68 0.60 -5.48 -2.25
CA LEU A 68 0.51 -6.55 -1.26
C LEU A 68 1.44 -7.72 -1.60
N GLY A 69 1.53 -8.13 -2.87
CA GLY A 69 2.45 -9.17 -3.32
C GLY A 69 3.91 -8.84 -3.00
N LEU A 70 4.33 -7.60 -3.25
CA LEU A 70 5.68 -7.12 -2.91
C LEU A 70 5.92 -7.04 -1.40
N ALA A 71 4.89 -6.68 -0.62
CA ALA A 71 4.95 -6.65 0.84
C ALA A 71 5.14 -8.07 1.41
N LEU A 72 4.36 -9.03 0.93
CA LEU A 72 4.46 -10.44 1.34
C LEU A 72 5.78 -11.07 0.92
N PHE A 73 6.31 -10.72 -0.25
CA PHE A 73 7.65 -11.17 -0.64
C PHE A 73 8.75 -10.65 0.31
N SER A 74 8.49 -9.52 0.97
CA SER A 74 9.42 -8.91 1.92
C SER A 74 9.38 -9.54 3.32
N PHE A 75 8.44 -10.46 3.62
CA PHE A 75 8.30 -11.14 4.95
C PHE A 75 9.49 -12.04 5.34
N ARG A 76 10.42 -12.33 4.43
CA ARG A 76 11.58 -13.19 4.69
C ARG A 76 12.74 -12.41 5.32
N ALA A 77 12.74 -12.29 6.66
CA ALA A 77 13.91 -12.24 7.58
C ALA A 77 13.75 -11.24 8.74
N HIS A 78 14.40 -11.55 9.88
CA HIS A 78 14.75 -10.71 11.05
C HIS A 78 13.63 -9.82 11.65
N ARG A 79 13.39 -9.93 12.97
CA ARG A 79 12.23 -9.33 13.68
C ARG A 79 11.88 -7.89 13.31
N ILE A 80 12.87 -7.01 13.12
CA ILE A 80 12.66 -5.59 12.73
C ILE A 80 11.99 -5.45 11.36
N TRP A 81 12.37 -6.29 10.38
CA TRP A 81 11.78 -6.24 9.04
C TRP A 81 10.34 -6.72 9.03
N LEU A 82 9.93 -7.60 9.95
CA LEU A 82 8.53 -7.95 10.14
C LEU A 82 7.71 -6.72 10.55
N LEU A 83 8.21 -5.92 11.50
CA LEU A 83 7.57 -4.66 11.91
C LEU A 83 7.50 -3.63 10.77
N LEU A 84 8.50 -3.59 9.89
CA LEU A 84 8.46 -2.67 8.75
C LEU A 84 7.51 -3.13 7.66
N VAL A 85 7.36 -4.44 7.45
CA VAL A 85 6.49 -5.03 6.42
C VAL A 85 5.02 -4.99 6.81
N THR A 86 4.67 -4.95 8.10
CA THR A 86 3.27 -4.79 8.52
C THR A 86 2.67 -3.49 7.99
N VAL A 87 3.44 -2.41 7.90
CA VAL A 87 2.96 -1.11 7.37
C VAL A 87 2.42 -1.24 5.94
N PRO A 88 3.18 -1.73 4.93
CA PRO A 88 2.67 -1.93 3.58
C PRO A 88 1.61 -3.01 3.48
N VAL A 89 1.68 -4.06 4.30
CA VAL A 89 0.64 -5.08 4.33
C VAL A 89 -0.68 -4.46 4.75
N LEU A 90 -0.71 -3.72 5.86
CA LEU A 90 -1.92 -3.06 6.36
C LEU A 90 -2.40 -1.98 5.39
N ALA A 91 -1.51 -1.20 4.79
CA ALA A 91 -1.90 -0.15 3.85
C ALA A 91 -2.52 -0.69 2.55
N ASN A 92 -2.00 -1.80 2.01
CA ASN A 92 -2.57 -2.44 0.83
C ASN A 92 -3.82 -3.26 1.18
N LEU A 93 -3.85 -3.94 2.34
CA LEU A 93 -5.03 -4.66 2.80
C LEU A 93 -6.20 -3.71 3.06
N SER A 94 -5.96 -2.55 3.69
CA SER A 94 -7.03 -1.58 3.97
C SER A 94 -7.73 -1.11 2.68
N LEU A 95 -6.97 -0.91 1.59
CA LEU A 95 -7.50 -0.62 0.25
C LEU A 95 -8.36 -1.76 -0.31
N LEU A 96 -7.94 -3.02 -0.15
CA LEU A 96 -8.69 -4.18 -0.64
C LEU A 96 -9.99 -4.39 0.14
N THR A 97 -9.96 -4.17 1.45
CA THR A 97 -11.11 -4.31 2.36
C THR A 97 -12.02 -3.08 2.41
N LEU A 98 -11.66 -2.01 1.70
CA LEU A 98 -12.39 -0.75 1.69
C LEU A 98 -13.90 -0.86 1.35
N PRO A 99 -14.37 -1.70 0.40
CA PRO A 99 -15.80 -1.86 0.16
C PRO A 99 -16.54 -2.49 1.34
N LEU A 100 -15.87 -3.35 2.12
CA LEU A 100 -16.45 -3.91 3.34
C LEU A 100 -16.63 -2.82 4.40
N TYR A 101 -15.63 -1.94 4.55
CA TYR A 101 -15.72 -0.79 5.46
C TYR A 101 -16.80 0.19 5.03
N LEU A 102 -16.91 0.51 3.74
CA LEU A 102 -17.96 1.39 3.24
C LEU A 102 -19.35 0.77 3.42
N GLY A 103 -19.50 -0.53 3.15
CA GLY A 103 -20.75 -1.25 3.37
C GLY A 103 -21.12 -1.40 4.86
N ALA A 104 -20.13 -1.51 5.75
CA ALA A 104 -20.34 -1.50 7.20
C ALA A 104 -20.68 -0.10 7.72
N ALA A 105 -19.94 0.92 7.29
CA ALA A 105 -20.18 2.32 7.64
C ALA A 105 -21.57 2.76 7.18
N ARG A 106 -21.99 2.38 5.97
CA ARG A 106 -23.35 2.61 5.48
C ARG A 106 -24.39 1.99 6.41
N ARG A 107 -24.21 0.72 6.81
CA ARG A 107 -25.14 0.05 7.74
C ARG A 107 -25.19 0.66 9.14
N VAL A 108 -24.08 1.21 9.62
CA VAL A 108 -23.98 1.84 10.96
C VAL A 108 -24.51 3.28 10.93
N LEU A 109 -24.26 4.01 9.85
CA LEU A 109 -24.69 5.40 9.65
C LEU A 109 -26.13 5.50 9.13
N GLU A 110 -26.70 4.43 8.57
CA GLU A 110 -28.14 4.26 8.30
C GLU A 110 -28.91 3.86 9.59
N LEU A 111 -28.62 4.57 10.69
CA LEU A 111 -29.66 5.07 11.59
C LEU A 111 -30.37 6.25 10.91
#